data_AF-A0A963YFP6-F1
#
_entry.id   AF-A0A963YFP6-F1
#
_cell.length_a   1.000
_cell.length_b   1.000
_cell.length_c   1.000
_cell.angle_alpha   90.00
_cell.angle_beta   90.00
_cell.angle_gamma   90.00
#
_symmetry.space_group_name_H-M   'P 1'
#
loop_
_entity.id
_entity.type
_entity.pdbx_description
1 polymer ?
#
loop_
_entity_poly.entity_id
_entity_poly.type
_entity_poly.pdbx_seq_one_letter_code
_entity_poly.pdbx_strand_id
1 'polypeptide(L)'
;GLAILVPLFIFTFGCILGAPYEEVVAYYGRPFPAIVAGLTLIVGLTHFRNGAQVMIEDYAHGLARKALIVGTVCLSYALMATGLFALIRLAL
;
A
#
# COMPACT_ATOMS: atom_id res chain seq x y z
N GLY A 1 -5.20 13.25 -0.22
CA GLY A 1 -5.00 12.03 -1.03
C GLY A 1 -5.87 10.89 -0.53
N LEU A 2 -5.53 10.29 0.61
CA LEU A 2 -6.20 9.09 1.11
C LEU A 2 -7.71 9.23 1.34
N ALA A 3 -8.20 10.40 1.74
CA ALA A 3 -9.64 10.64 1.90
C ALA A 3 -10.45 10.37 0.60
N ILE A 4 -9.82 10.49 -0.57
CA ILE A 4 -10.44 10.19 -1.88
C ILE A 4 -10.04 8.77 -2.33
N LEU A 5 -8.77 8.40 -2.18
CA LEU A 5 -8.27 7.09 -2.63
C LEU A 5 -8.89 5.93 -1.87
N VAL A 6 -9.16 6.07 -0.57
CA VAL A 6 -9.71 4.98 0.25
C VAL A 6 -11.12 4.59 -0.19
N PRO A 7 -12.09 5.53 -0.36
CA PRO A 7 -13.39 5.18 -0.94
C PRO A 7 -13.27 4.54 -2.33
N LEU A 8 -12.44 5.11 -3.22
CA LEU A 8 -12.22 4.54 -4.55
C LEU A 8 -11.66 3.11 -4.48
N PHE A 9 -10.70 2.86 -3.59
CA PHE A 9 -10.14 1.54 -3.37
C PHE A 9 -11.19 0.58 -2.83
N ILE A 10 -11.96 0.97 -1.81
CA ILE A 10 -13.03 0.14 -1.24
C ILE A 10 -14.02 -0.31 -2.31
N PHE A 11 -14.48 0.60 -3.17
CA PHE A 11 -15.43 0.23 -4.23
C PHE A 11 -14.78 -0.58 -5.36
N THR A 12 -13.56 -0.22 -5.78
CA THR A 12 -12.89 -0.96 -6.87
C THR A 12 -12.45 -2.36 -6.42
N PHE A 13 -11.65 -2.47 -5.35
CA PHE A 13 -11.23 -3.74 -4.78
C PHE A 13 -12.42 -4.57 -4.27
N GLY A 14 -13.38 -3.93 -3.58
CA GLY A 14 -14.55 -4.62 -3.03
C GLY A 14 -15.42 -5.28 -4.09
N CYS A 15 -15.54 -4.71 -5.29
CA CYS A 15 -16.29 -5.30 -6.39
C CYS A 15 -15.71 -6.61 -6.94
N ILE A 16 -14.42 -6.91 -6.70
CA ILE A 16 -13.76 -8.12 -7.18
C ILE A 16 -13.27 -9.03 -6.04
N LEU A 17 -13.56 -8.67 -4.79
CA LEU A 17 -13.15 -9.42 -3.62
C LEU A 17 -13.85 -10.79 -3.58
N GLY A 18 -13.06 -11.85 -3.54
CA GLY A 18 -13.55 -13.24 -3.52
C GLY A 18 -13.84 -13.83 -4.90
N ALA A 19 -13.63 -13.08 -5.98
CA ALA A 19 -13.74 -13.61 -7.33
C ALA A 19 -12.63 -14.64 -7.64
N PRO A 20 -12.85 -15.57 -8.57
CA PRO A 20 -11.82 -16.49 -9.07
C PRO A 20 -10.59 -15.75 -9.61
N TYR A 21 -9.42 -16.38 -9.54
CA TYR A 21 -8.15 -15.78 -9.96
C TYR A 21 -8.19 -15.18 -11.37
N GLU A 22 -8.79 -15.90 -12.33
CA GLU A 22 -8.89 -15.45 -13.73
C GLU A 22 -9.70 -14.15 -13.86
N GLU A 23 -10.77 -14.00 -13.09
CA GLU A 23 -11.58 -12.78 -13.07
C GLU A 23 -10.82 -11.62 -12.42
N VAL A 24 -10.03 -11.88 -11.37
CA VAL A 24 -9.18 -10.87 -10.73
C VAL A 24 -8.10 -10.37 -11.69
N VAL A 25 -7.46 -11.27 -12.45
CA VAL A 25 -6.49 -10.92 -13.50
C VAL A 25 -7.14 -10.06 -14.57
N ALA A 26 -8.29 -10.46 -15.10
CA ALA A 26 -9.03 -9.68 -16.10
C ALA A 26 -9.45 -8.30 -15.56
N TYR A 27 -9.87 -8.22 -14.29
CA TYR A 27 -10.30 -6.99 -13.65
C TYR A 27 -9.17 -5.97 -13.54
N TYR A 28 -7.99 -6.41 -13.07
CA TYR A 28 -6.81 -5.57 -12.86
C TYR A 28 -5.96 -5.36 -14.11
N GLY A 29 -6.18 -6.12 -15.20
CA GLY A 29 -5.70 -5.76 -16.53
C GLY A 29 -6.27 -4.43 -17.04
N ARG A 30 -7.34 -3.91 -16.42
CA ARG A 30 -7.91 -2.60 -16.74
C ARG A 30 -7.15 -1.48 -16.02
N PRO A 31 -6.88 -0.35 -16.69
CA PRO A 31 -6.01 0.69 -16.17
C PRO A 31 -6.56 1.34 -14.91
N PHE A 32 -7.86 1.62 -14.85
CA PHE A 32 -8.45 2.36 -13.72
C PHE A 32 -8.30 1.64 -12.36
N PRO A 33 -8.78 0.40 -12.16
CA PRO A 33 -8.61 -0.29 -10.88
C PRO A 33 -7.13 -0.55 -10.53
N ALA A 34 -6.29 -0.83 -11.53
CA ALA A 34 -4.84 -0.98 -11.30
C ALA A 34 -4.20 0.31 -10.80
N ILE A 35 -4.51 1.46 -11.42
CA ILE A 35 -4.00 2.77 -10.98
C ILE A 35 -4.49 3.09 -9.57
N VAL A 36 -5.77 2.87 -9.27
CA VAL A 36 -6.32 3.11 -7.93
C VAL A 36 -5.62 2.25 -6.89
N ALA A 37 -5.43 0.95 -7.13
CA ALA A 37 -4.71 0.06 -6.22
C ALA A 37 -3.23 0.47 -6.04
N GLY A 38 -2.53 0.79 -7.14
CA GLY A 38 -1.13 1.22 -7.10
C GLY A 38 -0.93 2.52 -6.33
N LEU A 39 -1.77 3.53 -6.59
CA LEU A 39 -1.76 4.79 -5.84
C LEU A 39 -2.11 4.59 -4.37
N THR A 40 -3.04 3.69 -4.06
CA THR A 40 -3.42 3.37 -2.67
C THR A 40 -2.25 2.74 -1.92
N LEU A 41 -1.50 1.81 -2.54
CA LEU A 41 -0.28 1.25 -1.95
C LEU A 41 0.77 2.34 -1.70
N ILE A 42 1.09 3.16 -2.71
CA ILE A 42 2.14 4.18 -2.60
C ILE A 42 1.80 5.22 -1.54
N VAL A 43 0.62 5.84 -1.66
CA VAL A 43 0.21 6.93 -0.77
C VAL A 43 -0.11 6.40 0.62
N GLY A 44 -0.74 5.22 0.72
CA GLY A 44 -1.07 4.56 1.98
C GLY A 44 0.17 4.21 2.80
N LEU A 45 1.17 3.57 2.18
CA LEU A 45 2.41 3.21 2.87
C LEU A 45 3.28 4.44 3.18
N THR A 46 3.24 5.48 2.35
CA THR A 46 3.89 6.76 2.67
C THR A 46 3.25 7.41 3.89
N HIS A 47 1.92 7.42 3.97
CA HIS A 47 1.18 7.95 5.11
C HIS A 47 1.44 7.13 6.38
N PHE A 48 1.40 5.79 6.29
CA PHE A 48 1.75 4.88 7.36
C PHE A 48 3.15 5.18 7.92
N ARG A 49 4.16 5.26 7.05
CA ARG A 49 5.54 5.55 7.46
C ARG A 49 5.65 6.85 8.26
N ASN A 50 5.00 7.91 7.77
CA ASN A 50 5.04 9.22 8.43
C ASN A 50 4.36 9.17 9.81
N GLY A 51 3.19 8.54 9.92
CA GLY A 51 2.48 8.40 11.20
C GLY A 51 3.22 7.49 12.19
N ALA A 52 3.73 6.36 11.71
CA ALA A 52 4.54 5.45 12.51
C ALA A 52 5.82 6.11 13.01
N GLN A 53 6.47 6.94 12.19
CA GLN A 53 7.62 7.72 12.63
C GLN A 53 7.24 8.62 13.81
N VAL A 54 6.19 9.44 13.71
CA VAL A 54 5.75 10.31 14.82
C VAL A 54 5.52 9.51 16.10
N MET A 55 4.78 8.39 16.02
CA MET A 55 4.57 7.50 17.16
C MET A 55 5.90 6.97 17.75
N ILE A 56 6.85 6.54 16.92
CA ILE A 56 8.15 6.06 17.39
C ILE A 56 8.94 7.19 18.06
N GLU A 57 8.84 8.41 17.55
CA GLU A 57 9.51 9.58 18.13
C GLU A 57 8.95 9.97 19.49
N ASP A 58 7.65 9.77 19.70
CA ASP A 58 6.94 10.04 20.96
C ASP A 58 7.22 8.98 22.03
N TYR A 59 7.35 7.70 21.64
CA TYR A 59 7.37 6.58 22.59
C TYR A 59 8.69 5.80 22.69
N ALA A 60 9.67 6.03 21.81
CA ALA A 60 10.97 5.34 21.85
C ALA A 60 12.14 6.31 21.95
N HIS A 61 13.26 5.85 22.51
CA HIS A 61 14.44 6.68 22.76
C HIS A 61 15.76 5.98 22.35
N GLY A 62 16.83 6.77 22.30
CA GLY A 62 18.19 6.28 22.06
C GLY A 62 18.33 5.47 20.77
N LEU A 63 19.02 4.32 20.86
CA LEU A 63 19.25 3.43 19.72
C LEU A 63 17.97 2.77 19.22
N ALA A 64 17.04 2.44 20.13
CA ALA A 64 15.78 1.80 19.77
C ALA A 64 14.95 2.69 18.83
N ARG A 65 14.82 3.99 19.13
CA ARG A 65 14.16 4.97 18.24
C ARG A 65 14.74 4.95 16.83
N LYS A 66 16.07 5.06 16.72
CA LYS A 66 16.76 5.09 15.43
C LYS A 66 16.55 3.79 14.64
N ALA A 67 16.70 2.65 15.29
CA ALA A 67 16.52 1.34 14.67
C ALA A 67 15.06 1.14 14.18
N LEU A 68 14.08 1.53 14.99
CA LEU A 68 12.66 1.44 14.64
C LEU A 68 12.31 2.33 13.44
N ILE A 69 12.78 3.59 13.41
CA ILE A 69 12.54 4.49 12.26
C ILE A 69 13.11 3.88 10.97
N VAL A 70 14.36 3.40 11.00
CA VAL A 70 14.98 2.74 9.84
C VAL A 70 14.19 1.49 9.44
N GLY A 71 13.79 0.67 10.42
CA GLY A 71 12.96 -0.52 10.20
C GLY A 71 11.64 -0.20 9.51
N THR A 72 10.92 0.83 9.98
CA THR A 72 9.65 1.28 9.38
C THR A 72 9.85 1.80 7.96
N VAL A 73 10.93 2.53 7.68
CA VAL A 73 11.27 3.00 6.34
C VAL A 73 11.51 1.81 5.39
N CYS A 74 12.37 0.86 5.80
CA CYS A 74 12.67 -0.35 5.04
C CYS A 74 11.42 -1.19 4.79
N LEU A 75 10.61 -1.41 5.82
CA LEU A 75 9.35 -2.17 5.72
C LEU A 75 8.39 -1.51 4.74
N SER A 76 8.23 -0.19 4.83
CA SER A 76 7.31 0.56 3.95
C SER A 76 7.73 0.48 2.49
N TYR A 77 9.03 0.60 2.19
CA TYR A 77 9.53 0.44 0.83
C TYR A 77 9.47 -1.01 0.33
N ALA A 78 9.74 -1.99 1.20
CA ALA A 78 9.62 -3.40 0.84
C ALA A 78 8.18 -3.76 0.47
N LEU A 79 7.20 -3.36 1.30
CA LEU A 79 5.77 -3.58 1.02
C LEU A 79 5.31 -2.84 -0.23
N MET A 80 5.81 -1.63 -0.46
CA MET A 80 5.47 -0.86 -1.66
C MET A 80 6.02 -1.54 -2.91
N ALA A 81 7.28 -1.95 -2.90
CA ALA A 81 7.92 -2.62 -4.03
C ALA A 81 7.26 -3.97 -4.34
N THR A 82 7.04 -4.82 -3.33
CA THR A 82 6.44 -6.15 -3.54
C THR A 82 4.97 -6.04 -3.94
N GLY A 83 4.21 -5.12 -3.34
CA GLY A 83 2.81 -4.88 -3.69
C GLY A 83 2.65 -4.35 -5.12
N LEU A 84 3.46 -3.37 -5.52
CA LEU A 84 3.44 -2.85 -6.89
C LEU A 84 3.91 -3.90 -7.90
N PHE A 85 4.96 -4.66 -7.59
CA PHE A 85 5.42 -5.75 -8.44
C PHE A 85 4.32 -6.80 -8.64
N ALA A 86 3.66 -7.24 -7.57
CA ALA A 86 2.56 -8.19 -7.64
C ALA A 86 1.39 -7.65 -8.48
N LEU A 87 1.03 -6.39 -8.30
CA LEU A 87 -0.02 -5.73 -9.08
C LEU A 87 0.30 -5.67 -10.57
N ILE A 88 1.54 -5.29 -10.92
CA ILE A 88 2.00 -5.24 -12.32
C ILE A 88 2.01 -6.64 -12.92
N ARG A 89 2.49 -7.65 -12.19
CA ARG A 89 2.50 -9.06 -12.64
C ARG A 89 1.11 -9.66 -12.77
N LEU A 90 0.12 -9.09 -12.10
CA LEU A 90 -1.27 -9.52 -12.19
C LEU A 90 -1.99 -8.81 -13.35
N ALA A 91 -1.53 -7.62 -13.73
CA ALA A 91 -2.09 -6.82 -14.82
C ALA A 91 -1.48 -7.10 -16.22
N LEU A 92 -0.32 -7.77 -16.27
CA LEU A 92 0.41 -8.15 -17.49
C LEU A 92 0.45 -9.67 -17.65
#